data_AF-A0A1B6J9G6-F1
#
_entry.id   AF-A0A1B6J9G6-F1
#
_cell.length_a   1.000
_cell.length_b   1.000
_cell.length_c   1.000
_cell.angle_alpha   90.00
_cell.angle_beta   90.00
_cell.angle_gamma   90.00
#
_symmetry.space_group_name_H-M   'P 1'
#
loop_
_entity.id
_entity.type
_entity.pdbx_description
1 polymer ?
#
loop_
_entity_poly.entity_id
_entity_poly.type
_entity_poly.pdbx_seq_one_letter_code
_entity_poly.pdbx_strand_id
1 'polypeptide(L)'
;GTVRYFAVLLAESFPHGPSHGWLTNGTQSTLKTWAMARKCRPIPLYQAGAPWPNPFLSSSLEELKVEVGSQECSETDYAAYCDGPLESGTAYDLRFRVFTATGYRDSQSIKFQTEHPTATSAIVVILIILTIVSVTSFIAWRRWSEKKNNTILKKKSKLRRTKSSELCEGLTI
;
A
#
# COMPACT_ATOMS: atom_id res chain seq x y z
N GLY A 1 32.72 -10.62 22.47
CA GLY A 1 32.07 -11.92 22.67
C GLY A 1 31.50 -12.39 21.35
N THR A 2 31.42 -13.70 21.13
CA THR A 2 30.87 -14.29 19.88
C THR A 2 29.36 -14.10 19.79
N VAL A 3 28.86 -13.68 18.63
CA VAL A 3 27.42 -13.56 18.35
C VAL A 3 26.81 -14.94 18.20
N ARG A 4 25.74 -15.20 18.95
CA ARG A 4 25.04 -16.49 19.02
C ARG A 4 23.64 -16.45 18.44
N TYR A 5 22.90 -15.38 18.70
CA TYR A 5 21.51 -15.24 18.24
C TYR A 5 21.22 -13.83 17.72
N PHE A 6 20.19 -13.73 16.90
CA PHE A 6 19.61 -12.49 16.40
C PHE A 6 18.13 -12.43 16.76
N ALA A 7 17.59 -11.23 16.94
CA ALA A 7 16.15 -10.98 16.99
C ALA A 7 15.81 -9.73 16.16
N VAL A 8 14.60 -9.68 15.62
CA VAL A 8 14.04 -8.47 15.00
C VAL A 8 13.27 -7.70 16.04
N LEU A 9 13.55 -6.41 16.12
CA LEU A 9 12.82 -5.43 16.89
C LEU A 9 12.07 -4.49 15.95
N LEU A 10 10.82 -4.18 16.28
CA LEU A 10 9.95 -3.31 15.50
C LEU A 10 9.31 -2.25 16.40
N ALA A 11 9.09 -1.06 15.82
CA ALA A 11 8.32 0.02 16.40
C ALA A 11 7.89 0.99 15.28
N GLU A 12 6.85 1.79 15.50
CA GLU A 12 6.61 2.94 14.61
C GLU A 12 7.74 3.98 14.74
N SER A 13 8.29 4.14 15.94
CA SER A 13 9.48 4.96 16.18
C SER A 13 10.22 4.48 17.42
N PHE A 14 11.55 4.42 17.35
CA PHE A 14 12.37 4.18 18.53
C PHE A 14 12.61 5.50 19.28
N PRO A 15 12.22 5.62 20.56
CA PRO A 15 12.40 6.86 21.32
C PRO A 15 13.87 7.19 21.60
N HIS A 16 14.75 6.19 21.53
CA HIS A 16 16.17 6.30 21.83
C HIS A 16 17.01 5.59 20.77
N GLY A 17 18.31 5.91 20.74
CA GLY A 17 19.30 5.22 19.90
C GLY A 17 19.42 3.72 20.21
N PRO A 18 20.32 3.01 19.52
CA PRO A 18 20.54 1.58 19.73
C PRO A 18 20.86 1.27 21.19
N SER A 19 20.17 0.28 21.77
CA SER A 19 20.39 -0.15 23.16
C SER A 19 21.44 -1.26 23.25
N HIS A 20 21.97 -1.48 24.45
CA HIS A 20 22.80 -2.63 24.79
C HIS A 20 22.57 -2.98 26.26
N GLY A 21 22.90 -4.23 26.64
CA GLY A 21 22.73 -4.66 28.02
C GLY A 21 23.31 -6.05 28.29
N TRP A 22 23.31 -6.43 29.56
CA TRP A 22 23.76 -7.74 30.02
C TRP A 22 22.58 -8.71 30.14
N LEU A 23 22.81 -9.98 29.80
CA LEU A 23 21.84 -11.05 30.00
C LEU A 23 22.02 -11.60 31.41
N THR A 24 21.05 -11.35 32.28
CA THR A 24 21.08 -11.83 33.68
C THR A 24 20.39 -13.18 33.87
N ASN A 25 19.55 -13.64 32.92
CA ASN A 25 18.81 -14.90 33.00
C ASN A 25 18.44 -15.47 31.61
N GLY A 26 19.44 -15.93 30.84
CA GLY A 26 19.19 -16.52 29.52
C GLY A 26 18.56 -15.54 28.53
N THR A 27 18.33 -15.98 27.29
CA THR A 27 17.84 -15.15 26.17
C THR A 27 16.37 -14.72 26.28
N GLN A 28 15.72 -14.82 27.45
CA GLN A 28 14.35 -14.34 27.61
C GLN A 28 14.34 -12.81 27.57
N SER A 29 14.05 -12.30 26.38
CA SER A 29 13.80 -10.90 26.13
C SER A 29 12.59 -10.46 26.95
N THR A 30 12.71 -9.35 27.68
CA THR A 30 11.63 -8.72 28.47
C THR A 30 10.81 -7.73 27.64
N LEU A 31 10.98 -7.75 26.31
CA LEU A 31 10.26 -6.85 25.41
C LEU A 31 8.80 -7.27 25.25
N LYS A 32 7.98 -6.32 24.80
CA LYS A 32 6.58 -6.59 24.46
C LYS A 32 6.52 -7.65 23.35
N THR A 33 5.50 -8.51 23.40
CA THR A 33 5.10 -9.33 22.26
C THR A 33 4.33 -8.49 21.25
N TRP A 34 4.17 -9.01 20.02
CA TRP A 34 3.34 -8.38 19.01
C TRP A 34 1.91 -8.11 19.51
N ALA A 35 1.27 -9.10 20.15
CA ALA A 35 -0.09 -8.98 20.67
C ALA A 35 -0.24 -7.87 21.72
N MET A 36 0.79 -7.64 22.53
CA MET A 36 0.82 -6.51 23.47
C MET A 36 1.01 -5.17 22.76
N ALA A 37 1.91 -5.11 21.77
CA ALA A 37 2.32 -3.87 21.13
C ALA A 37 1.22 -3.29 20.24
N ARG A 38 0.52 -4.14 19.48
CA ARG A 38 -0.52 -3.71 18.54
C ARG A 38 -1.70 -2.98 19.18
N LYS A 39 -1.88 -3.09 20.51
CA LYS A 39 -2.95 -2.43 21.27
C LYS A 39 -2.71 -0.95 21.53
N CYS A 40 -1.49 -0.47 21.30
CA CYS A 40 -1.12 0.91 21.53
C CYS A 40 -0.78 1.60 20.22
N ARG A 41 -0.97 2.92 20.19
CA ARG A 41 -0.51 3.81 19.11
C ARG A 41 0.21 5.02 19.74
N PRO A 42 1.39 5.43 19.21
CA PRO A 42 2.18 4.72 18.19
C PRO A 42 2.62 3.33 18.68
N ILE A 43 2.80 2.36 17.78
CA ILE A 43 3.21 1.00 18.12
C ILE A 43 4.55 1.06 18.86
N PRO A 44 4.60 0.65 20.14
CA PRO A 44 5.82 0.71 20.94
C PRO A 44 6.79 -0.39 20.50
N LEU A 45 8.05 -0.26 20.91
CA LEU A 45 9.06 -1.30 20.73
C LEU A 45 8.55 -2.68 21.18
N TYR A 46 8.61 -3.63 20.27
CA TYR A 46 8.37 -5.05 20.52
C TYR A 46 9.37 -5.92 19.78
N GLN A 47 9.47 -7.17 20.21
CA GLN A 47 10.25 -8.17 19.52
C GLN A 47 9.31 -9.00 18.64
N ALA A 48 9.63 -9.07 17.35
CA ALA A 48 8.75 -9.69 16.36
C ALA A 48 8.70 -11.22 16.55
N GLY A 49 9.84 -11.87 16.74
CA GLY A 49 9.92 -13.33 16.90
C GLY A 49 10.90 -13.76 17.98
N ALA A 50 10.91 -15.05 18.31
CA ALA A 50 11.92 -15.61 19.19
C ALA A 50 13.33 -15.43 18.58
N PRO A 51 14.40 -15.25 19.39
CA PRO A 51 15.74 -15.11 18.85
C PRO A 51 16.16 -16.36 18.07
N TRP A 52 16.69 -16.18 16.86
CA TRP A 52 17.16 -17.29 16.01
C TRP A 52 18.70 -17.36 16.00
N PRO A 53 19.28 -18.54 15.71
CA PRO A 53 20.74 -18.72 15.67
C PRO A 53 21.43 -17.79 14.67
N ASN A 54 22.69 -17.44 14.95
CA ASN A 54 23.51 -16.60 14.08
C ASN A 54 23.58 -17.18 12.65
N PRO A 55 23.00 -16.50 11.64
CA PRO A 55 22.97 -17.00 10.27
C PRO A 55 24.35 -16.94 9.59
N PHE A 56 25.28 -16.15 10.11
CA PHE A 56 26.62 -15.95 9.51
C PHE A 56 27.66 -16.97 9.96
N LEU A 57 27.25 -18.06 10.62
CA LEU A 57 28.17 -19.12 11.04
C LEU A 57 28.68 -19.98 9.86
N SER A 58 27.94 -20.03 8.75
CA SER A 58 28.36 -20.67 7.51
C SER A 58 28.94 -19.64 6.54
N SER A 59 30.11 -19.94 5.94
CA SER A 59 30.88 -19.06 5.04
C SER A 59 30.23 -18.77 3.67
N SER A 60 28.93 -19.00 3.51
CA SER A 60 28.21 -18.99 2.23
C SER A 60 27.09 -17.96 2.12
N LEU A 61 26.85 -17.16 3.16
CA LEU A 61 25.78 -16.15 3.15
C LEU A 61 26.38 -14.76 2.90
N GLU A 62 26.20 -14.26 1.66
CA GLU A 62 26.49 -12.87 1.30
C GLU A 62 25.34 -11.91 1.67
N GLU A 63 24.10 -12.42 1.79
CA GLU A 63 22.90 -11.63 2.07
C GLU A 63 21.97 -12.35 3.05
N LEU A 64 21.47 -11.62 4.07
CA LEU A 64 20.42 -12.08 4.98
C LEU A 64 19.08 -11.45 4.58
N LYS A 65 18.14 -12.27 4.13
CA LYS A 65 16.75 -11.85 3.88
C LYS A 65 15.91 -12.12 5.12
N VAL A 66 15.16 -11.11 5.56
CA VAL A 66 14.27 -11.19 6.71
C VAL A 66 12.92 -10.64 6.29
N GLU A 67 11.91 -11.50 6.33
CA GLU A 67 10.51 -11.13 6.17
C GLU A 67 9.93 -10.84 7.55
N VAL A 68 9.09 -9.80 7.66
CA VAL A 68 8.46 -9.38 8.92
C VAL A 68 6.95 -9.22 8.73
N GLY A 69 6.20 -9.61 9.75
CA GLY A 69 4.74 -9.57 9.79
C GLY A 69 4.03 -10.57 8.89
N SER A 70 4.63 -11.74 8.65
CA SER A 70 4.06 -12.77 7.78
C SER A 70 3.35 -13.90 8.53
N GLN A 71 3.39 -13.93 9.87
CA GLN A 71 2.82 -15.01 10.66
C GLN A 71 1.38 -14.74 11.07
N GLU A 72 0.55 -15.79 11.06
CA GLU A 72 -0.78 -15.76 11.66
C GLU A 72 -0.66 -15.87 13.18
N CYS A 73 -0.75 -14.73 13.87
CA CYS A 73 -0.55 -14.64 15.30
C CYS A 73 -1.87 -14.44 16.06
N SER A 74 -2.00 -15.13 17.20
CA SER A 74 -3.12 -14.91 18.11
C SER A 74 -3.04 -13.51 18.74
N GLU A 75 -4.12 -12.73 18.62
CA GLU A 75 -4.20 -11.38 19.21
C GLU A 75 -4.22 -11.40 20.75
N THR A 76 -4.42 -12.58 21.35
CA THR A 76 -4.52 -12.76 22.79
C THR A 76 -3.32 -13.48 23.41
N ASP A 77 -2.33 -13.88 22.59
CA ASP A 77 -1.10 -14.49 23.10
C ASP A 77 -0.10 -13.40 23.50
N TYR A 78 -0.16 -13.03 24.77
CA TYR A 78 0.77 -12.06 25.36
C TYR A 78 2.06 -12.70 25.88
N ALA A 79 2.20 -14.02 25.81
CA ALA A 79 3.35 -14.72 26.39
C ALA A 79 4.39 -15.08 25.33
N ALA A 80 3.97 -15.52 24.15
CA ALA A 80 4.87 -15.92 23.08
C ALA A 80 5.19 -14.76 22.12
N TYR A 81 6.43 -14.77 21.62
CA TYR A 81 6.80 -13.93 20.48
C TYR A 81 6.24 -14.53 19.20
N CYS A 82 5.61 -13.69 18.39
CA CYS A 82 4.99 -14.08 17.13
C CYS A 82 5.04 -12.89 16.19
N ASP A 83 5.49 -13.13 14.95
CA ASP A 83 5.76 -12.09 13.96
C ASP A 83 4.49 -11.75 13.18
N GLY A 84 3.52 -11.20 13.91
CA GLY A 84 2.17 -10.99 13.41
C GLY A 84 2.04 -9.84 12.43
N PRO A 85 0.90 -9.74 11.71
CA PRO A 85 0.73 -8.79 10.63
C PRO A 85 1.02 -7.35 11.06
N LEU A 86 1.72 -6.63 10.18
CA LEU A 86 1.98 -5.20 10.37
C LEU A 86 0.77 -4.38 9.92
N GLU A 87 0.60 -3.22 10.53
CA GLU A 87 -0.45 -2.28 10.13
C GLU A 87 -0.15 -1.76 8.73
N SER A 88 -1.16 -1.70 7.87
CA SER A 88 -1.00 -1.21 6.49
C SER A 88 -0.71 0.29 6.45
N GLY A 89 0.04 0.75 5.45
CA GLY A 89 0.31 2.18 5.28
C GLY A 89 1.12 2.86 6.39
N THR A 90 1.79 2.07 7.23
CA THR A 90 2.44 2.54 8.45
C THR A 90 3.96 2.53 8.27
N ALA A 91 4.60 3.62 8.70
CA ALA A 91 6.06 3.71 8.74
C ALA A 91 6.59 3.00 9.98
N TYR A 92 7.49 2.05 9.79
CA TYR A 92 8.14 1.31 10.85
C TYR A 92 9.65 1.54 10.82
N ASP A 93 10.21 1.56 12.02
CA ASP A 93 11.63 1.37 12.23
C ASP A 93 11.88 -0.10 12.63
N LEU A 94 12.91 -0.71 12.03
CA LEU A 94 13.39 -2.05 12.33
C LEU A 94 14.79 -1.98 12.93
N ARG A 95 15.08 -2.81 13.93
CA ARG A 95 16.44 -3.06 14.42
C ARG A 95 16.73 -4.53 14.55
N PHE A 96 17.98 -4.90 14.31
CA PHE A 96 18.51 -6.20 14.70
C PHE A 96 19.08 -6.12 16.10
N ARG A 97 18.65 -7.03 16.97
CA ARG A 97 19.30 -7.27 18.26
C ARG A 97 20.20 -8.48 18.13
N VAL A 98 21.49 -8.29 18.38
CA VAL A 98 22.47 -9.39 18.46
C VAL A 98 22.68 -9.79 19.91
N PHE A 99 22.70 -11.09 20.15
CA PHE A 99 22.97 -11.67 21.46
C PHE A 99 24.31 -12.39 21.44
N THR A 100 25.10 -12.15 22.48
CA THR A 100 26.30 -12.90 22.83
C THR A 100 26.02 -13.76 24.05
N ALA A 101 27.02 -14.49 24.56
CA ALA A 101 26.86 -15.28 25.77
C ALA A 101 26.46 -14.46 27.01
N THR A 102 26.85 -13.18 27.08
CA THR A 102 26.73 -12.37 28.29
C THR A 102 25.83 -11.15 28.14
N GLY A 103 25.43 -10.78 26.92
CA GLY A 103 24.75 -9.52 26.67
C GLY A 103 24.20 -9.39 25.26
N TYR A 104 23.51 -8.28 25.02
CA TYR A 104 22.95 -7.93 23.72
C TYR A 104 23.35 -6.52 23.28
N ARG A 105 23.23 -6.25 21.98
CA ARG A 105 23.38 -4.92 21.38
C ARG A 105 22.42 -4.79 20.20
N ASP A 106 21.85 -3.61 20.03
CA ASP A 106 20.96 -3.29 18.92
C ASP A 106 21.73 -2.62 17.78
N SER A 107 21.27 -2.83 16.55
CA SER A 107 21.73 -2.11 15.36
C SER A 107 21.15 -0.70 15.30
N GLN A 108 21.62 0.10 14.34
CA GLN A 108 20.89 1.28 13.89
C GLN A 108 19.54 0.90 13.28
N SER A 109 18.60 1.85 13.29
CA SER A 109 17.27 1.66 12.72
C SER A 109 17.32 1.62 11.18
N ILE A 110 16.58 0.67 10.62
CA ILE A 110 16.26 0.57 9.19
C ILE A 110 14.80 0.99 9.05
N LYS A 111 14.52 1.99 8.21
CA LYS A 111 13.16 2.50 8.02
C LYS A 111 12.50 1.82 6.83
N PHE A 112 11.25 1.43 6.98
CA PHE A 112 10.43 0.93 5.89
C PHE A 112 8.96 1.34 6.09
N GLN A 113 8.16 1.26 5.04
CA GLN A 113 6.74 1.58 5.10
C GLN A 113 5.96 0.42 4.50
N THR A 114 4.90 -0.01 5.18
CA THR A 114 3.99 -1.03 4.67
C THR A 114 3.07 -0.46 3.60
N GLU A 115 2.65 -1.29 2.65
CA GLU A 115 1.80 -0.84 1.54
C GLU A 115 0.41 -0.40 2.04
N HIS A 116 -0.17 0.60 1.36
CA HIS A 116 -1.57 0.98 1.56
C HIS A 116 -2.47 0.09 0.68
N PRO A 117 -3.57 -0.47 1.22
CA PRO A 117 -4.48 -1.33 0.45
C PRO A 117 -5.26 -0.59 -0.65
N THR A 118 -5.19 0.76 -0.68
CA THR A 118 -6.02 1.61 -1.53
C THR A 118 -5.36 2.08 -2.82
N ALA A 119 -4.03 2.01 -2.95
CA ALA A 119 -3.34 2.60 -4.09
C ALA A 119 -3.70 1.90 -5.41
N THR A 120 -3.82 0.57 -5.40
CA THR A 120 -4.14 -0.23 -6.59
C THR A 120 -5.64 -0.31 -6.85
N SER A 121 -6.47 -0.41 -5.80
CA SER A 121 -7.92 -0.54 -5.94
C SER A 121 -8.60 0.77 -6.39
N ALA A 122 -8.17 1.93 -5.89
CA ALA A 122 -8.76 3.22 -6.25
C ALA A 122 -8.54 3.58 -7.73
N ILE A 123 -7.36 3.27 -8.29
CA ILE A 123 -7.03 3.55 -9.69
C ILE A 123 -7.97 2.77 -10.62
N VAL A 124 -8.20 1.49 -10.34
CA VAL A 124 -9.09 0.63 -11.14
C VAL A 124 -10.51 1.19 -11.15
N VAL A 125 -11.03 1.61 -9.99
CA VAL A 125 -12.36 2.21 -9.87
C VAL A 125 -12.47 3.51 -10.68
N ILE A 126 -11.46 4.38 -10.60
CA ILE A 126 -11.43 5.65 -11.35
C ILE A 126 -11.43 5.39 -12.87
N LEU A 127 -10.64 4.43 -13.35
CA LEU A 127 -10.59 4.07 -14.77
C LEU A 127 -11.95 3.56 -15.28
N ILE A 128 -12.67 2.77 -14.48
CA ILE A 128 -14.01 2.30 -14.82
C ILE A 128 -14.98 3.47 -14.94
N ILE A 129 -14.94 4.44 -14.02
CA ILE A 129 -15.81 5.63 -14.08
C ILE A 129 -15.51 6.47 -15.33
N LEU A 130 -14.23 6.72 -15.63
CA LEU A 130 -13.83 7.52 -16.81
C LEU A 130 -14.23 6.85 -18.13
N THR A 131 -14.13 5.52 -18.23
CA THR A 131 -14.58 4.79 -19.43
C THR A 131 -16.10 4.90 -19.61
N ILE A 132 -16.89 4.79 -18.55
CA ILE A 132 -18.35 4.98 -18.63
C ILE A 132 -18.71 6.41 -19.07
N VAL A 133 -18.08 7.43 -18.48
CA VAL A 133 -18.33 8.84 -18.82
C VAL A 133 -17.95 9.15 -20.26
N SER A 134 -16.81 8.65 -20.74
CA SER A 134 -16.37 8.86 -22.13
C SER A 134 -17.31 8.19 -23.13
N VAL A 135 -17.72 6.94 -22.88
CA VAL A 135 -18.64 6.20 -23.76
C VAL A 135 -20.01 6.87 -23.81
N THR A 136 -20.57 7.25 -22.66
CA THR A 136 -21.89 7.91 -22.59
C THR A 136 -21.86 9.28 -23.26
N SER A 137 -20.79 10.06 -23.05
CA SER A 137 -20.59 11.35 -23.72
C SER A 137 -20.45 11.19 -25.23
N PHE A 138 -19.73 10.16 -25.70
CA PHE A 138 -19.57 9.87 -27.11
C PHE A 138 -20.91 9.46 -27.78
N ILE A 139 -21.71 8.63 -27.11
CA ILE A 139 -23.05 8.25 -27.58
C ILE A 139 -23.97 9.47 -27.63
N ALA A 140 -23.97 10.30 -26.59
CA ALA A 140 -24.77 11.53 -26.54
C ALA A 140 -24.36 12.51 -27.65
N TRP A 141 -23.05 12.67 -27.88
CA TRP A 141 -22.52 13.52 -28.93
C TRP A 141 -22.91 13.04 -30.32
N ARG A 142 -22.81 11.72 -30.60
CA ARG A 142 -23.29 11.15 -31.86
C ARG A 142 -24.78 11.41 -32.08
N ARG A 143 -25.62 11.15 -31.07
CA ARG A 143 -27.08 11.39 -31.14
C ARG A 143 -27.41 12.86 -31.38
N TRP A 144 -26.67 13.78 -30.75
CA TRP A 144 -26.87 15.22 -30.95
C TRP A 144 -26.42 15.68 -32.34
N SER A 145 -25.29 15.16 -32.83
CA SER A 145 -24.78 15.44 -34.17
C SER A 145 -25.77 15.01 -35.26
N GLU A 146 -26.36 13.81 -35.13
CA GLU A 146 -27.38 13.34 -36.08
C GLU A 146 -28.63 14.22 -36.08
N LYS A 147 -29.12 14.62 -34.89
CA LYS A 147 -30.26 15.54 -34.79
C LYS A 147 -29.96 16.85 -35.52
N LYS A 148 -28.79 17.44 -35.30
CA LYS A 148 -28.37 18.68 -35.98
C LYS A 148 -28.34 18.52 -37.49
N ASN A 149 -27.73 17.46 -38.00
CA ASN A 149 -27.65 17.19 -39.44
C ASN A 149 -29.04 17.06 -40.07
N ASN A 150 -29.97 16.34 -39.42
CA ASN A 150 -31.34 16.19 -39.91
C ASN A 150 -32.12 17.52 -39.94
N THR A 151 -31.96 18.38 -38.93
CA THR A 151 -32.55 19.74 -38.95
C THR A 151 -31.97 20.62 -40.06
N ILE A 152 -30.66 20.55 -40.31
CA ILE A 152 -30.01 21.31 -41.39
C ILE A 152 -30.51 20.84 -42.76
N LEU A 153 -30.64 19.53 -42.97
CA LEU A 153 -31.19 18.96 -44.21
C LEU A 153 -32.65 19.37 -44.45
N LYS A 154 -33.50 19.33 -43.42
CA LYS A 154 -34.89 19.81 -43.51
C LYS A 154 -34.98 21.31 -43.83
N LYS A 155 -34.09 22.13 -43.26
CA LYS A 155 -34.05 23.57 -43.55
C LYS A 155 -33.62 23.83 -45.00
N LYS A 156 -32.60 23.09 -45.51
CA LYS A 156 -32.14 23.17 -46.91
C LYS A 156 -33.19 22.70 -47.92
N SER A 157 -33.98 21.66 -47.62
CA SER A 157 -35.05 21.20 -48.53
C SER A 157 -36.22 22.18 -48.59
N LYS A 158 -36.59 22.80 -47.46
CA LYS A 158 -37.64 23.83 -47.41
C LYS A 158 -37.26 25.06 -48.23
N LEU A 159 -36.02 25.56 -48.09
CA LEU A 159 -35.51 26.71 -48.86
C LEU A 159 -35.51 26.46 -50.37
N ARG A 160 -35.17 25.23 -50.81
CA ARG A 160 -35.22 24.85 -52.23
C ARG A 160 -36.64 24.84 -52.80
N ARG A 161 -37.65 24.42 -52.03
CA ARG A 161 -39.05 24.48 -52.49
C ARG A 161 -39.55 25.91 -52.63
N THR A 162 -39.25 26.78 -51.67
CA THR A 162 -39.70 28.19 -51.71
C THR A 162 -39.07 28.94 -52.88
N LYS A 163 -37.76 28.72 -53.12
CA LYS A 163 -37.08 29.33 -54.28
C LYS A 163 -37.59 28.80 -55.62
N SER A 164 -38.08 27.55 -55.67
CA SER A 164 -38.66 26.96 -56.88
C SER A 164 -40.08 27.48 -57.16
N SER A 165 -40.88 27.80 -56.12
CA SER A 165 -42.22 28.37 -56.32
C SER A 165 -42.15 29.82 -56.80
N GLU A 166 -41.21 30.62 -56.28
CA GLU A 166 -41.00 32.00 -56.73
C GLU A 166 -40.54 32.08 -58.20
N LEU A 167 -39.82 31.05 -58.69
CA LEU A 167 -39.37 31.01 -60.08
C LEU A 167 -40.50 30.68 -61.09
N CYS A 168 -41.57 30.00 -60.65
CA CYS A 168 -42.71 29.65 -61.50
C CYS A 168 -43.74 30.79 -61.62
N GLU A 169 -43.86 31.66 -60.61
CA GLU A 169 -44.75 32.83 -60.66
C GLU A 169 -44.19 34.00 -61.49
N GLY A 170 -42.86 34.04 -61.70
CA GLY A 170 -42.20 35.08 -62.52
C GLY A 170 -42.22 34.86 -64.03
N LEU A 171 -42.82 33.77 -64.53
CA LEU A 171 -42.83 33.42 -65.96
C LEU A 171 -44.21 33.61 -66.64
N THR A 172 -45.18 34.21 -65.95
CA THR A 172 -46.56 34.45 -66.44
C THR A 172 -46.86 35.93 -66.70
N ILE A 173 -46.00 36.60 -67.49
CA ILE A 173 -46.32 37.90 -68.11
C ILE A 173 -45.93 37.84 -69.59
#